data_AF-A0A661VBE5-F1
#
_entry.id   AF-A0A661VBE5-F1
#
_cell.length_a   1.000
_cell.length_b   1.000
_cell.length_c   1.000
_cell.angle_alpha   90.00
_cell.angle_beta   90.00
_cell.angle_gamma   90.00
#
_symmetry.space_group_name_H-M   'P 1'
#
loop_
_entity.id
_entity.type
_entity.pdbx_description
1 polymer ?
#
loop_
_entity_poly.entity_id
_entity_poly.type
_entity_poly.pdbx_seq_one_letter_code
_entity_poly.pdbx_strand_id
1 'polypeptide(L)'
;HYYKMSLRLYTGWNLITIPVENNYAASDLAALIPECDMIAWWDASTGTYKTFIVGVTPPGSPFDFDIADGVSYYISVTGDTNLVINGTPLSDVNVTMYPGWNSIGWWRTSFTRASGIAAQIDGCTIVARWDPSRGSYTTFLVGITPPGSQWDFTVTCGMGLFVKTTTTSIWYGV
;
A
#
# COMPACT_ATOMS: atom_id res chain seq x y z
N HIS A 1 14.05 6.56 -17.66
CA HIS A 1 12.91 6.09 -18.49
C HIS A 1 11.62 6.52 -17.81
N TYR A 2 10.68 7.13 -18.53
CA TYR A 2 9.40 7.58 -17.96
C TYR A 2 8.44 6.40 -17.86
N TYR A 3 7.88 6.16 -16.67
CA TYR A 3 6.87 5.13 -16.42
C TYR A 3 5.49 5.78 -16.33
N LYS A 4 4.49 5.10 -16.91
CA LYS A 4 3.09 5.49 -16.84
C LYS A 4 2.26 4.28 -16.43
N MET A 5 1.45 4.46 -15.39
CA MET A 5 0.55 3.44 -14.87
C MET A 5 -0.82 4.05 -14.61
N SER A 6 -1.87 3.25 -14.80
CA SER A 6 -3.23 3.59 -14.38
C SER A 6 -3.68 2.59 -13.33
N LEU A 7 -4.06 3.10 -12.15
CA LEU A 7 -4.67 2.31 -11.08
C LEU A 7 -6.17 2.57 -11.09
N ARG A 8 -6.96 1.51 -11.28
CA ARG A 8 -8.41 1.57 -11.12
C ARG A 8 -8.73 1.62 -9.63
N LEU A 9 -9.47 2.64 -9.22
CA LEU A 9 -10.00 2.76 -7.86
C LEU A 9 -11.51 2.56 -7.91
N TYR A 10 -12.02 1.70 -7.04
CA TYR A 10 -13.44 1.44 -6.90
C TYR A 10 -14.03 2.33 -5.82
N THR A 11 -15.30 2.67 -5.97
CA THR A 11 -16.06 3.43 -4.97
C THR A 11 -15.87 2.82 -3.57
N GLY A 12 -15.53 3.65 -2.59
CA GLY A 12 -15.09 3.25 -1.26
C GLY A 12 -13.58 3.04 -1.17
N TRP A 13 -13.16 2.11 -0.30
CA TRP A 13 -11.76 1.93 0.06
C TRP A 13 -10.95 1.13 -0.95
N ASN A 14 -9.75 1.61 -1.25
CA ASN A 14 -8.72 0.96 -2.07
C ASN A 14 -7.40 1.00 -1.31
N LEU A 15 -6.58 -0.04 -1.39
CA LEU A 15 -5.26 -0.07 -0.75
C LEU A 15 -4.18 -0.08 -1.84
N ILE A 16 -3.45 1.03 -1.97
CA ILE A 16 -2.49 1.23 -3.07
C ILE A 16 -1.13 1.68 -2.57
N THR A 17 -0.15 1.73 -3.47
CA THR A 17 1.13 2.41 -3.28
C THR A 17 1.50 3.22 -4.52
N ILE A 18 2.42 4.17 -4.38
CA ILE A 18 2.95 4.97 -5.50
C ILE A 18 4.27 4.34 -5.95
N PRO A 19 4.33 3.75 -7.17
CA PRO A 19 5.50 3.00 -7.64
C PRO A 19 6.55 3.87 -8.36
N VAL A 20 6.51 5.20 -8.16
CA VAL A 20 7.42 6.17 -8.77
C VAL A 20 7.97 7.09 -7.69
N GLU A 21 9.16 7.63 -7.95
CA GLU A 21 9.74 8.70 -7.14
C GLU A 21 8.74 9.84 -6.97
N ASN A 22 8.52 10.27 -5.73
CA ASN A 22 7.59 11.34 -5.40
C ASN A 22 8.01 12.07 -4.13
N ASN A 23 7.40 13.21 -3.90
CA ASN A 23 7.55 14.02 -2.68
C ASN A 23 6.16 14.47 -2.18
N TYR A 24 5.15 13.64 -2.38
CA TYR A 24 3.76 13.98 -2.10
C TYR A 24 3.48 13.97 -0.61
N ALA A 25 2.70 14.95 -0.16
CA ALA A 25 1.88 14.80 1.03
C ALA A 25 0.55 14.10 0.67
N ALA A 26 -0.23 13.70 1.67
CA ALA A 26 -1.55 13.12 1.47
C ALA A 26 -2.48 14.07 0.69
N SER A 27 -2.39 15.38 0.92
CA SER A 27 -3.14 16.39 0.19
C SER A 27 -2.78 16.46 -1.30
N ASP A 28 -1.49 16.33 -1.65
CA ASP A 28 -1.03 16.27 -3.04
C ASP A 28 -1.59 15.03 -3.74
N LEU A 29 -1.49 13.86 -3.10
CA LEU A 29 -2.03 12.62 -3.66
C LEU A 29 -3.55 12.69 -3.82
N ALA A 30 -4.26 13.24 -2.84
CA ALA A 30 -5.72 13.40 -2.92
C ALA A 30 -6.13 14.31 -4.10
N ALA A 31 -5.37 15.37 -4.37
CA ALA A 31 -5.64 16.28 -5.49
C ALA A 31 -5.43 15.63 -6.86
N LEU A 32 -4.62 14.56 -6.96
CA LEU A 32 -4.40 13.80 -8.19
C LEU A 32 -5.51 12.78 -8.47
N ILE A 33 -6.32 12.43 -7.47
CA ILE A 33 -7.32 11.37 -7.55
C ILE A 33 -8.71 12.01 -7.67
N PRO A 34 -9.38 11.91 -8.83
CA PRO A 34 -10.76 12.37 -8.93
C PRO A 34 -11.64 11.63 -7.93
N GLU A 35 -12.61 12.32 -7.34
CA GLU A 35 -13.54 11.75 -6.35
C GLU A 35 -12.88 11.27 -5.05
N CYS A 36 -11.61 11.59 -4.78
CA CYS A 36 -11.00 11.27 -3.49
C CYS A 36 -11.65 12.07 -2.36
N ASP A 37 -12.09 11.38 -1.31
CA ASP A 37 -12.65 12.00 -0.11
C ASP A 37 -11.81 11.75 1.14
N MET A 38 -10.96 10.72 1.16
CA MET A 38 -10.12 10.42 2.31
C MET A 38 -8.88 9.57 1.97
N ILE A 39 -7.76 9.87 2.62
CA ILE A 39 -6.54 9.05 2.60
C ILE A 39 -6.19 8.65 4.03
N ALA A 40 -5.93 7.38 4.27
CA ALA A 40 -5.54 6.85 5.56
C ALA A 40 -4.24 6.04 5.47
N TRP A 41 -3.39 6.20 6.47
CA TRP A 41 -2.11 5.50 6.60
C TRP A 41 -2.04 4.77 7.94
N TRP A 42 -1.67 3.50 7.91
CA TRP A 42 -1.34 2.75 9.12
C TRP A 42 0.12 2.98 9.51
N ASP A 43 0.32 3.72 10.60
CA ASP A 43 1.62 3.92 11.22
C ASP A 43 1.93 2.74 12.16
N ALA A 44 2.76 1.82 11.67
CA ALA A 44 3.14 0.62 12.40
C ALA A 44 3.97 0.89 13.66
N SER A 45 4.66 2.04 13.73
CA SER A 45 5.47 2.41 14.89
C SER A 45 4.61 2.76 16.11
N THR A 46 3.42 3.31 15.86
CA THR A 46 2.45 3.68 16.91
C THR A 46 1.27 2.73 16.99
N GLY A 47 1.05 1.90 15.97
CA GLY A 47 -0.10 1.01 15.87
C GLY A 47 -1.42 1.76 15.67
N THR A 48 -1.39 2.90 14.96
CA THR A 48 -2.55 3.77 14.78
C THR A 48 -2.71 4.23 13.33
N TYR A 49 -3.93 4.63 12.97
CA TYR A 49 -4.19 5.28 11.69
C TYR A 49 -3.99 6.80 11.80
N LYS A 50 -3.35 7.38 10.79
CA LYS A 50 -3.45 8.81 10.47
C LYS A 50 -4.36 8.97 9.26
N THR A 51 -5.18 10.02 9.27
CA THR A 51 -6.21 10.22 8.25
C THR A 51 -6.25 11.66 7.78
N PHE A 52 -6.12 11.84 6.47
CA PHE A 52 -6.37 13.10 5.77
C PHE A 52 -7.77 13.04 5.15
N ILE A 53 -8.66 13.94 5.56
CA ILE A 53 -10.04 14.02 5.05
C ILE A 53 -10.13 15.23 4.11
N VAL A 54 -10.48 15.01 2.85
CA VAL A 54 -10.54 16.06 1.83
C VAL A 54 -11.62 17.09 2.22
N GLY A 55 -11.24 18.37 2.21
CA GLY A 55 -12.12 19.48 2.61
C GLY A 55 -12.29 19.68 4.12
N VAL A 56 -11.72 18.80 4.97
CA VAL A 56 -11.77 18.92 6.44
C VAL A 56 -10.37 19.08 7.03
N THR A 57 -9.40 18.26 6.63
CA THR A 57 -8.02 18.34 7.08
C THR A 57 -7.27 19.39 6.24
N PRO A 58 -6.69 20.44 6.85
CA PRO A 58 -5.89 21.42 6.10
C PRO A 58 -4.58 20.81 5.57
N PRO A 59 -4.15 21.15 4.34
CA PRO A 59 -2.81 20.85 3.86
C PRO A 59 -1.73 21.42 4.80
N GLY A 60 -0.63 20.68 4.98
CA GLY A 60 0.46 21.01 5.91
C GLY A 60 0.13 20.81 7.40
N SER A 61 -1.05 20.29 7.73
CA SER A 61 -1.37 19.90 9.12
C SER A 61 -0.65 18.61 9.53
N PRO A 62 -0.60 18.25 10.82
CA PRO A 62 0.00 16.99 11.28
C PRO A 62 -0.66 15.70 10.72
N PHE A 63 -1.84 15.84 10.11
CA PHE A 63 -2.58 14.75 9.45
C PHE A 63 -2.37 14.72 7.93
N ASP A 64 -1.67 15.70 7.38
CA ASP A 64 -1.20 15.73 6.00
C ASP A 64 0.19 15.09 5.92
N PHE A 65 0.23 13.77 6.07
CA PHE A 65 1.46 12.99 6.16
C PHE A 65 2.10 12.74 4.79
N ASP A 66 3.41 12.51 4.78
CA ASP A 66 4.17 12.17 3.58
C ASP A 66 3.77 10.80 3.01
N ILE A 67 3.74 10.72 1.68
CA ILE A 67 3.59 9.49 0.92
C ILE A 67 4.99 8.92 0.68
N ALA A 68 5.34 7.90 1.47
CA ALA A 68 6.65 7.26 1.45
C ALA A 68 6.72 6.11 0.45
N ASP A 69 7.90 5.96 -0.14
CA ASP A 69 8.20 4.90 -1.08
C ASP A 69 8.10 3.51 -0.43
N GLY A 70 7.46 2.57 -1.12
CA GLY A 70 7.26 1.21 -0.63
C GLY A 70 6.23 1.06 0.49
N VAL A 71 5.54 2.13 0.90
CA VAL A 71 4.44 2.09 1.89
C VAL A 71 3.10 2.08 1.17
N SER A 72 2.08 1.47 1.78
CA SER A 72 0.72 1.47 1.25
C SER A 72 -0.24 2.37 2.02
N TYR A 73 -1.19 2.94 1.28
CA TYR A 73 -2.17 3.91 1.76
C TYR A 73 -3.57 3.48 1.36
N TYR A 74 -4.51 3.63 2.28
CA TYR A 74 -5.92 3.51 2.00
C TYR A 74 -6.42 4.79 1.33
N ILE A 75 -7.08 4.65 0.19
CA ILE A 75 -7.71 5.73 -0.56
C ILE A 75 -9.21 5.44 -0.62
N SER A 76 -10.01 6.33 -0.08
CA SER A 76 -11.46 6.34 -0.28
C SER A 76 -11.80 7.25 -1.46
N VAL A 77 -12.69 6.78 -2.33
CA VAL A 77 -13.24 7.57 -3.43
C VAL A 77 -14.77 7.48 -3.45
N THR A 78 -15.45 8.59 -3.74
CA THR A 78 -16.92 8.68 -3.81
C THR A 78 -17.50 8.09 -5.10
N GLY A 79 -16.64 7.86 -6.10
CA GLY A 79 -16.99 7.23 -7.35
C GLY A 79 -15.81 6.49 -7.96
N ASP A 80 -16.14 5.43 -8.70
CA ASP A 80 -15.23 4.64 -9.52
C ASP A 80 -14.38 5.52 -10.45
N THR A 81 -13.05 5.54 -10.23
CA THR A 81 -12.13 6.47 -10.90
C THR A 81 -10.83 5.78 -11.32
N ASN A 82 -9.92 6.52 -11.95
CA ASN A 82 -8.56 6.06 -12.20
C ASN A 82 -7.56 7.09 -11.69
N LEU A 83 -6.55 6.61 -10.95
CA LEU A 83 -5.34 7.37 -10.68
C LEU A 83 -4.32 7.08 -11.79
N VAL A 84 -3.88 8.13 -12.49
CA VAL A 84 -2.82 8.02 -13.49
C VAL A 84 -1.51 8.51 -12.86
N ILE A 85 -0.56 7.60 -12.72
CA ILE A 85 0.76 7.86 -12.14
C ILE A 85 1.76 7.96 -13.28
N ASN A 86 2.51 9.05 -13.32
CA ASN A 86 3.62 9.24 -14.26
C ASN A 86 4.87 9.68 -13.50
N GLY A 87 6.01 9.06 -13.75
CA GLY A 87 7.26 9.46 -13.09
C GLY A 87 8.41 8.52 -13.38
N THR A 88 9.52 8.74 -12.69
CA THR A 88 10.66 7.82 -12.64
C THR A 88 10.29 6.65 -11.74
N PRO A 89 10.37 5.38 -12.20
CA PRO A 89 10.19 4.23 -11.32
C PRO A 89 11.11 4.29 -10.11
N LEU A 90 10.62 3.81 -8.97
CA LEU A 90 11.50 3.57 -7.82
C LEU A 90 12.61 2.58 -8.21
N SER A 91 13.82 2.79 -7.67
CA SER A 91 14.95 1.86 -7.81
C SER A 91 15.07 0.91 -6.62
N ASP A 92 14.65 1.38 -5.45
CA ASP A 92 14.79 0.74 -4.16
C ASP A 92 13.80 1.34 -3.17
N VAL A 93 13.53 0.60 -2.08
CA VAL A 93 12.70 1.05 -0.95
C VAL A 93 13.32 0.53 0.34
N ASN A 94 13.01 1.19 1.46
CA ASN A 94 13.53 0.81 2.78
C ASN A 94 12.45 0.96 3.86
N VAL A 95 11.50 0.03 3.92
CA VAL A 95 10.40 0.11 4.87
C VAL A 95 10.81 -0.52 6.20
N THR A 96 10.80 0.28 7.28
CA THR A 96 11.02 -0.24 8.63
C THR A 96 9.82 -1.08 9.06
N MET A 97 10.08 -2.31 9.46
CA MET A 97 9.07 -3.25 9.94
C MET A 97 9.07 -3.28 11.46
N TYR A 98 7.88 -3.25 12.06
CA TYR A 98 7.65 -3.36 13.50
C TYR A 98 6.91 -4.64 13.83
N PRO A 99 7.15 -5.28 14.99
CA PRO A 99 6.32 -6.39 15.45
C PRO A 99 4.84 -5.99 15.45
N GLY A 100 4.00 -6.79 14.80
CA GLY A 100 2.60 -6.45 14.53
C GLY A 100 2.34 -6.18 13.05
N TRP A 101 1.29 -5.40 12.78
CA TRP A 101 0.85 -5.07 11.42
C TRP A 101 1.67 -3.92 10.84
N ASN A 102 2.03 -4.03 9.56
CA ASN A 102 2.75 -3.04 8.79
C ASN A 102 2.09 -2.88 7.43
N SER A 103 2.16 -1.68 6.87
CA SER A 103 1.67 -1.33 5.54
C SER A 103 2.85 -1.34 4.56
N ILE A 104 2.75 -2.11 3.48
CA ILE A 104 3.79 -2.17 2.43
C ILE A 104 3.15 -2.11 1.04
N GLY A 105 3.89 -1.58 0.08
CA GLY A 105 3.47 -1.38 -1.29
C GLY A 105 4.36 -2.11 -2.28
N TRP A 106 3.77 -2.89 -3.18
CA TRP A 106 4.54 -3.52 -4.25
C TRP A 106 4.77 -2.55 -5.41
N TRP A 107 5.99 -2.04 -5.50
CA TRP A 107 6.37 -1.02 -6.49
C TRP A 107 6.97 -1.61 -7.78
N ARG A 108 7.39 -2.87 -7.77
CA ARG A 108 8.03 -3.49 -8.94
C ARG A 108 7.04 -3.79 -10.05
N THR A 109 7.49 -3.62 -11.29
CA THR A 109 6.73 -3.94 -12.49
C THR A 109 6.52 -5.45 -12.68
N SER A 110 7.45 -6.27 -12.20
CA SER A 110 7.28 -7.73 -12.12
C SER A 110 6.30 -8.08 -11.02
N PHE A 111 5.40 -9.04 -11.27
CA PHE A 111 4.53 -9.57 -10.22
C PHE A 111 5.31 -10.46 -9.25
N THR A 112 4.77 -10.62 -8.05
CA THR A 112 5.15 -11.67 -7.11
C THR A 112 3.89 -12.37 -6.58
N ARG A 113 4.04 -13.24 -5.59
CA ARG A 113 2.92 -13.85 -4.86
C ARG A 113 3.02 -13.51 -3.37
N ALA A 114 1.92 -13.69 -2.64
CA ALA A 114 1.89 -13.47 -1.20
C ALA A 114 2.99 -14.28 -0.46
N SER A 115 3.26 -15.51 -0.88
CA SER A 115 4.34 -16.34 -0.38
C SER A 115 5.74 -15.76 -0.67
N GLY A 116 5.92 -15.11 -1.83
CA GLY A 116 7.15 -14.40 -2.18
C GLY A 116 7.38 -13.18 -1.30
N ILE A 117 6.33 -12.39 -1.04
CA ILE A 117 6.38 -11.28 -0.06
C ILE A 117 6.76 -11.81 1.33
N ALA A 118 6.09 -12.87 1.79
CA ALA A 118 6.33 -13.44 3.10
C ALA A 118 7.80 -13.91 3.28
N ALA A 119 8.39 -14.47 2.22
CA ALA A 119 9.78 -14.93 2.24
C ALA A 119 10.82 -13.80 2.33
N GLN A 120 10.44 -12.55 2.01
CA GLN A 120 11.31 -11.36 2.07
C GLN A 120 11.29 -10.68 3.45
N ILE A 121 10.39 -11.08 4.35
CA ILE A 121 10.14 -10.39 5.61
C ILE A 121 10.45 -11.35 6.76
N ASP A 122 11.51 -11.05 7.49
CA ASP A 122 11.85 -11.76 8.72
C ASP A 122 10.66 -11.78 9.68
N GLY A 123 10.38 -12.95 10.24
CA GLY A 123 9.27 -13.14 11.19
C GLY A 123 7.87 -12.97 10.58
N CYS A 124 7.71 -12.94 9.25
CA CYS A 124 6.39 -12.81 8.64
C CYS A 124 5.45 -13.95 9.04
N THR A 125 4.22 -13.59 9.41
CA THR A 125 3.16 -14.53 9.81
C THR A 125 1.93 -14.43 8.92
N ILE A 126 1.64 -13.24 8.36
CA ILE A 126 0.47 -13.00 7.52
C ILE A 126 0.83 -11.99 6.42
N VAL A 127 0.36 -12.24 5.20
CA VAL A 127 0.28 -11.25 4.11
C VAL A 127 -1.18 -11.10 3.72
N ALA A 128 -1.68 -9.88 3.67
CA ALA A 128 -3.09 -9.57 3.44
C ALA A 128 -3.24 -8.54 2.33
N ARG A 129 -4.10 -8.84 1.35
CA ARG A 129 -4.52 -7.87 0.32
C ARG A 129 -5.96 -7.46 0.53
N TRP A 130 -6.24 -6.18 0.31
CA TRP A 130 -7.60 -5.66 0.26
C TRP A 130 -8.22 -5.91 -1.11
N ASP A 131 -9.43 -6.46 -1.14
CA ASP A 131 -10.26 -6.53 -2.34
C ASP A 131 -11.31 -5.42 -2.28
N PRO A 132 -11.14 -4.32 -3.02
CA PRO A 132 -12.05 -3.18 -2.98
C PRO A 132 -13.45 -3.53 -3.52
N SER A 133 -13.55 -4.46 -4.47
CA SER A 133 -14.83 -4.88 -5.05
C SER A 133 -15.69 -5.69 -4.07
N ARG A 134 -15.04 -6.38 -3.11
CA ARG A 134 -15.71 -7.21 -2.10
C ARG A 134 -15.74 -6.58 -0.71
N GLY A 135 -15.02 -5.47 -0.51
CA GLY A 135 -14.88 -4.86 0.82
C GLY A 135 -14.29 -5.80 1.86
N SER A 136 -13.36 -6.68 1.46
CA SER A 136 -12.81 -7.72 2.35
C SER A 136 -11.36 -8.05 2.05
N TYR A 137 -10.68 -8.69 3.01
CA TYR A 137 -9.31 -9.14 2.88
C TYR A 137 -9.22 -10.57 2.36
N THR A 138 -8.25 -10.82 1.47
CA THR A 138 -7.69 -12.16 1.25
C THR A 138 -6.37 -12.26 2.01
N THR A 139 -6.15 -13.35 2.75
CA THR A 139 -4.95 -13.54 3.56
C THR A 139 -4.18 -14.81 3.16
N PHE A 140 -2.86 -14.70 3.17
CA PHE A 140 -1.91 -15.79 3.13
C PHE A 140 -1.31 -15.94 4.52
N LEU A 141 -1.50 -17.10 5.16
CA LEU A 141 -1.01 -17.39 6.50
C LEU A 141 0.29 -18.22 6.38
N VAL A 142 1.41 -17.67 6.84
CA VAL A 142 2.71 -18.33 6.73
C VAL A 142 2.70 -19.63 7.55
N GLY A 143 3.15 -20.74 6.93
CA GLY A 143 3.15 -22.07 7.54
C GLY A 143 1.80 -22.80 7.54
N ILE A 144 0.71 -22.14 7.12
CA ILE A 144 -0.65 -22.73 7.06
C ILE A 144 -1.17 -22.77 5.62
N THR A 145 -1.08 -21.65 4.90
CA THR A 145 -1.50 -21.55 3.51
C THR A 145 -0.42 -22.14 2.59
N PRO A 146 -0.71 -23.17 1.78
CA PRO A 146 0.28 -23.71 0.84
C PRO A 146 0.65 -22.69 -0.24
N PRO A 147 1.95 -22.49 -0.54
CA PRO A 147 2.38 -21.75 -1.73
C PRO A 147 1.77 -22.32 -3.01
N GLY A 148 1.42 -21.44 -3.95
CA GLY A 148 0.73 -21.82 -5.20
C GLY A 148 -0.77 -22.10 -5.06
N SER A 149 -1.32 -22.15 -3.84
CA SER A 149 -2.77 -22.27 -3.63
C SER A 149 -3.51 -21.00 -4.09
N GLN A 150 -4.84 -21.09 -4.17
CA GLN A 150 -5.67 -19.94 -4.52
C GLN A 150 -5.53 -18.75 -3.54
N TRP A 151 -5.09 -18.99 -2.30
CA TRP A 151 -4.88 -17.93 -1.29
C TRP A 151 -3.46 -17.37 -1.34
N ASP A 152 -2.55 -18.01 -2.09
CA ASP A 152 -1.26 -17.45 -2.47
C ASP A 152 -1.42 -16.51 -3.67
N PHE A 153 -2.11 -15.40 -3.41
CA PHE A 153 -2.56 -14.46 -4.42
C PHE A 153 -1.40 -13.76 -5.13
N THR A 154 -1.62 -13.42 -6.41
CA THR A 154 -0.72 -12.57 -7.18
C THR A 154 -0.72 -11.14 -6.61
N VAL A 155 0.46 -10.58 -6.48
CA VAL A 155 0.73 -9.18 -6.13
C VAL A 155 1.36 -8.50 -7.33
N THR A 156 0.74 -7.43 -7.81
CA THR A 156 1.21 -6.66 -8.97
C THR A 156 1.57 -5.23 -8.57
N CYS A 157 2.32 -4.54 -9.43
CA CYS A 157 2.71 -3.15 -9.23
C CYS A 157 1.53 -2.28 -8.77
N GLY A 158 1.78 -1.35 -7.83
CA GLY A 158 0.80 -0.41 -7.31
C GLY A 158 -0.17 -0.99 -6.26
N MET A 159 -0.15 -2.30 -6.00
CA MET A 159 -0.94 -2.90 -4.93
C MET A 159 -0.35 -2.56 -3.56
N GLY A 160 -1.20 -2.10 -2.65
CA GLY A 160 -0.88 -2.02 -1.24
C GLY A 160 -1.27 -3.29 -0.48
N LEU A 161 -0.53 -3.61 0.57
CA LEU A 161 -0.67 -4.81 1.37
C LEU A 161 -0.51 -4.49 2.85
N PHE A 162 -1.16 -5.31 3.67
CA PHE A 162 -0.78 -5.44 5.08
C PHE A 162 0.03 -6.70 5.30
N VAL A 163 1.06 -6.61 6.13
CA VAL A 163 1.85 -7.75 6.56
C VAL A 163 1.99 -7.75 8.07
N LYS A 164 1.98 -8.93 8.67
CA LYS A 164 2.20 -9.10 10.11
C LYS A 164 3.53 -9.79 10.34
N THR A 165 4.43 -9.18 11.12
CA THR A 165 5.71 -9.78 11.53
C THR A 165 5.83 -9.85 13.04
N THR A 166 6.70 -10.74 13.54
CA THR A 166 7.08 -10.86 14.95
C THR A 166 8.40 -10.16 15.28
N THR A 167 9.11 -9.63 14.29
CA THR A 167 10.45 -9.07 14.45
C THR A 167 10.55 -7.67 13.86
N THR A 168 11.41 -6.83 14.44
CA THR A 168 11.85 -5.60 13.81
C THR A 168 12.85 -5.92 12.71
N SER A 169 12.64 -5.40 11.50
CA SER A 169 13.54 -5.58 10.35
C SER A 169 13.38 -4.44 9.34
N ILE A 170 14.07 -4.51 8.21
CA ILE A 170 13.85 -3.62 7.07
C ILE A 170 13.40 -4.48 5.89
N TRP A 171 12.30 -4.11 5.26
CA TRP A 171 11.87 -4.71 4.00
C TRP A 171 12.36 -3.86 2.82
N TYR A 172 13.07 -4.51 1.89
CA TYR A 172 13.68 -3.87 0.72
C TYR A 172 12.89 -4.07 -0.58
N GLY A 173 11.81 -4.85 -0.55
CA GLY A 173 11.01 -5.19 -1.72
C GLY A 173 11.83 -5.78 -2.87
N VAL A 174 12.65 -6.81 -2.58
CA VAL A 174 13.55 -7.49 -3.55
C VAL A 174 13.07 -8.87 -3.93
#